data_AF-A0A3E2YLR8-F1
#
_entry.id   AF-A0A3E2YLR8-F1
#
_cell.length_a   1.000
_cell.length_b   1.000
_cell.length_c   1.000
_cell.angle_alpha   90.00
_cell.angle_beta   90.00
_cell.angle_gamma   90.00
#
_symmetry.space_group_name_H-M   'P 1'
#
loop_
_entity.id
_entity.type
_entity.pdbx_description
1 polymer ?
#
loop_
_entity_poly.entity_id
_entity_poly.type
_entity_poly.pdbx_seq_one_letter_code
_entity_poly.pdbx_strand_id
1 'polypeptide(L)'
;MNRSRWLVGGLHVATLVWVGGDFPWVHGRFEPGPGCAAVEGFLPSDGGGARWLDDDALAAAGHPPETWLLVDEDDEEPCFLHALVRRGEDDVSWRFGGSPLELDDPPAGRA
;
A
#
# COMPACT_ATOMS: atom_id res chain seq x y z
N MET A 1 -2.82 -8.29 16.73
CA MET A 1 -2.01 -7.38 15.90
C MET A 1 -2.69 -7.42 14.56
N ASN A 2 -3.31 -6.32 14.12
CA ASN A 2 -4.19 -6.35 12.95
C ASN A 2 -3.33 -6.51 11.67
N ARG A 3 -3.72 -7.44 10.79
CA ARG A 3 -2.96 -7.80 9.58
C ARG A 3 -3.88 -7.59 8.38
N SER A 4 -3.43 -6.74 7.46
CA SER A 4 -4.16 -6.47 6.22
C SER A 4 -3.43 -7.13 5.06
N ARG A 5 -4.11 -7.96 4.28
CA ARG A 5 -3.58 -8.43 2.99
C ARG A 5 -3.77 -7.33 1.96
N TRP A 6 -2.66 -6.82 1.43
CA TRP A 6 -2.67 -5.96 0.27
C TRP A 6 -2.77 -6.81 -0.99
N LEU A 7 -3.86 -6.63 -1.71
CA LEU A 7 -4.13 -7.25 -3.00
C LEU A 7 -4.00 -6.21 -4.11
N VAL A 8 -3.45 -6.63 -5.26
CA VAL A 8 -3.45 -5.86 -6.50
C VAL A 8 -4.04 -6.73 -7.59
N GLY A 9 -5.21 -6.37 -8.11
CA GLY A 9 -5.93 -7.19 -9.10
C GLY A 9 -6.26 -8.60 -8.60
N GLY A 10 -6.49 -8.75 -7.29
CA GLY A 10 -6.74 -10.04 -6.63
C GLY A 10 -5.48 -10.85 -6.30
N LEU A 11 -4.29 -10.40 -6.70
CA LEU A 11 -3.02 -11.04 -6.35
C LEU A 11 -2.56 -10.56 -4.97
N HIS A 12 -2.23 -11.47 -4.05
CA HIS A 12 -1.66 -11.13 -2.76
C HIS A 12 -0.21 -10.66 -2.89
N VAL A 13 -0.03 -9.34 -2.78
CA VAL A 13 1.25 -8.66 -2.97
C VAL A 13 2.04 -8.62 -1.67
N ALA A 14 1.40 -8.24 -0.57
CA ALA A 14 2.04 -8.16 0.74
C ALA A 14 1.03 -8.29 1.87
N THR A 15 1.52 -8.60 3.06
CA THR A 15 0.77 -8.43 4.31
C THR A 15 1.32 -7.20 5.03
N LEU A 16 0.45 -6.24 5.33
CA LEU A 16 0.78 -5.05 6.13
C LEU A 16 0.39 -5.33 7.58
N VAL A 17 1.36 -5.36 8.47
CA VAL A 17 1.15 -5.68 9.90
C VAL A 17 1.14 -4.39 10.69
N TRP A 18 -0.01 -4.03 11.25
CA TRP A 18 -0.15 -2.80 12.04
C TRP A 18 0.66 -2.88 13.34
N VAL A 19 1.57 -1.91 13.52
CA VAL A 19 2.33 -1.70 14.75
C VAL A 19 1.81 -0.49 15.55
N GLY A 20 1.53 0.63 14.90
CA GLY A 20 0.99 1.85 15.53
C GLY A 20 0.57 2.90 14.50
N GLY A 21 0.17 4.09 14.95
CA GLY A 21 -0.28 5.19 14.07
C GLY A 21 -1.74 5.57 14.31
N ASP A 22 -2.10 6.74 13.79
CA ASP A 22 -3.41 7.37 13.93
C ASP A 22 -3.90 7.84 12.57
N PHE A 23 -5.22 7.86 12.37
CA PHE A 23 -5.82 8.31 11.13
C PHE A 23 -5.29 9.70 10.73
N PRO A 24 -4.82 9.89 9.48
CA PRO A 24 -4.98 8.99 8.33
C PRO A 24 -3.84 7.98 8.11
N TRP A 25 -2.80 7.95 8.94
CA TRP A 25 -1.59 7.16 8.72
C TRP A 25 -1.47 5.99 9.68
N VAL A 26 -1.37 4.79 9.10
CA VAL A 26 -0.97 3.59 9.83
C VAL A 26 0.51 3.33 9.58
N HIS A 27 1.21 2.85 10.61
CA HIS A 27 2.61 2.46 10.59
C HIS A 27 2.76 1.00 11.00
N GLY A 28 3.63 0.30 10.30
CA GLY A 28 3.74 -1.14 10.49
C GLY A 28 4.86 -1.78 9.71
N ARG A 29 4.75 -3.09 9.57
CA ARG A 29 5.70 -3.91 8.83
C ARG A 29 5.12 -4.38 7.52
N PHE A 30 5.97 -4.45 6.52
CA PHE A 30 5.68 -4.98 5.20
C PHE A 30 6.23 -6.40 5.11
N GLU A 31 5.36 -7.38 4.98
CA GLU A 31 5.75 -8.78 4.76
C GLU A 31 5.45 -9.15 3.30
N PRO A 32 6.46 -9.38 2.45
CA PRO A 32 6.27 -9.72 1.05
C PRO A 32 5.39 -10.97 0.87
N GLY A 33 4.37 -10.86 0.02
CA GLY A 33 3.51 -11.97 -0.39
C GLY A 33 3.99 -12.65 -1.68
N PRO A 34 3.30 -13.72 -2.12
CA PRO A 34 3.65 -14.45 -3.33
C PRO A 34 3.66 -13.58 -4.61
N GLY A 35 2.86 -12.52 -4.63
CA GLY A 35 2.77 -11.56 -5.73
C GLY A 35 3.68 -10.35 -5.63
N CYS A 36 4.53 -10.23 -4.61
CA CYS A 36 5.32 -9.03 -4.35
C CYS A 36 6.18 -8.62 -5.57
N ALA A 37 6.75 -9.59 -6.28
CA ALA A 37 7.57 -9.36 -7.47
C ALA A 37 6.80 -8.64 -8.60
N ALA A 38 5.46 -8.73 -8.64
CA ALA A 38 4.66 -8.05 -9.64
C ALA A 38 4.62 -6.53 -9.44
N VAL A 39 4.88 -6.04 -8.22
CA VAL A 39 4.85 -4.61 -7.90
C VAL A 39 6.17 -4.05 -7.39
N GLU A 40 7.19 -4.89 -7.22
CA GLU A 40 8.49 -4.51 -6.67
C GLU A 40 9.12 -3.34 -7.47
N GLY A 41 8.93 -3.30 -8.79
CA GLY A 41 9.42 -2.19 -9.62
C GLY A 41 8.74 -0.83 -9.35
N PHE A 42 7.57 -0.81 -8.72
CA PHE A 42 6.85 0.40 -8.31
C PHE A 42 7.11 0.73 -6.83
N LEU A 43 7.74 -0.18 -6.09
CA LEU A 43 8.23 0.03 -4.74
C LEU A 43 9.70 0.47 -4.84
N PRO A 44 10.00 1.77 -4.70
CA PRO A 44 11.38 2.24 -4.73
C PRO A 44 12.27 1.48 -3.73
N SER A 45 13.40 0.97 -4.22
CA SER A 45 14.33 0.15 -3.42
C SER A 45 15.24 0.98 -2.50
N ASP A 46 15.76 0.32 -1.47
CA ASP A 46 16.49 0.87 -0.33
C ASP A 46 17.62 1.84 -0.71
N GLY A 47 17.33 3.13 -0.50
CA GLY A 47 18.26 4.24 -0.65
C GLY A 47 18.28 5.17 0.57
N GLY A 48 17.99 4.64 1.76
CA GLY A 48 18.16 5.36 3.03
C GLY A 48 17.12 6.44 3.35
N GLY A 49 15.87 6.32 2.87
CA GLY A 49 14.82 7.28 3.19
C GLY A 49 13.41 6.76 2.91
N ALA A 50 12.40 7.50 3.37
CA ALA A 50 11.00 7.22 3.06
C ALA A 50 10.75 7.40 1.55
N ARG A 51 10.10 6.41 0.94
CA ARG A 51 9.82 6.39 -0.49
C ARG A 51 8.42 5.89 -0.76
N TRP A 52 7.73 6.58 -1.66
CA TRP A 52 6.33 6.35 -1.98
C TRP A 52 6.19 5.27 -3.05
N LEU A 53 5.12 4.49 -2.97
CA LEU A 53 4.62 3.73 -4.12
C LEU A 53 4.43 4.69 -5.30
N ASP A 54 4.89 4.26 -6.47
CA ASP A 54 4.65 4.96 -7.73
C ASP A 54 3.27 4.58 -8.27
N ASP A 55 2.25 5.24 -7.72
CA ASP A 55 0.83 4.98 -8.02
C ASP A 55 0.53 5.15 -9.52
N ASP A 56 1.10 6.19 -10.14
CA ASP A 56 0.92 6.49 -11.56
C ASP A 56 1.53 5.39 -12.44
N ALA A 57 2.75 4.95 -12.13
CA ALA A 57 3.38 3.86 -12.86
C ALA A 57 2.67 2.52 -12.67
N LEU A 58 2.19 2.24 -11.44
CA LEU A 58 1.42 1.02 -11.15
C LEU A 58 0.08 1.02 -11.91
N ALA A 59 -0.62 2.17 -11.93
CA ALA A 59 -1.86 2.34 -12.69
C ALA A 59 -1.62 2.21 -14.21
N ALA A 60 -0.56 2.85 -14.73
CA ALA A 60 -0.18 2.76 -16.14
C ALA A 60 0.24 1.33 -16.55
N ALA A 61 0.71 0.51 -15.60
CA ALA A 61 1.00 -0.91 -15.80
C ALA A 61 -0.25 -1.82 -15.81
N GLY A 62 -1.46 -1.26 -15.71
CA GLY A 62 -2.73 -2.00 -15.76
C GLY A 62 -3.28 -2.39 -14.39
N HIS A 63 -2.76 -1.80 -13.33
CA HIS A 63 -3.24 -1.99 -11.97
C HIS A 63 -3.79 -0.66 -11.42
N PRO A 64 -4.98 -0.20 -11.84
CA PRO A 64 -5.54 1.06 -11.34
C PRO A 64 -5.96 0.93 -9.86
N PRO A 65 -6.14 2.06 -9.13
CA PRO A 65 -6.41 2.06 -7.69
C PRO A 65 -7.64 1.26 -7.22
N GLU A 66 -8.64 1.13 -8.10
CA GLU A 66 -9.81 0.27 -7.91
C GLU A 66 -9.47 -1.22 -7.73
N THR A 67 -8.23 -1.60 -8.01
CA THR A 67 -7.71 -2.97 -7.84
C THR A 67 -6.84 -3.14 -6.59
N TRP A 68 -6.53 -2.06 -5.86
CA TRP A 68 -5.62 -2.07 -4.70
C TRP A 68 -6.41 -2.22 -3.40
N LEU A 69 -6.67 -3.46 -3.00
CA LEU A 69 -7.50 -3.75 -1.85
C LEU A 69 -6.66 -4.06 -0.62
N LEU A 70 -7.14 -3.64 0.54
CA LEU A 70 -6.71 -4.08 1.85
C LEU A 70 -7.82 -4.94 2.44
N VAL A 71 -7.51 -6.22 2.62
CA VAL A 71 -8.42 -7.18 3.24
C VAL A 71 -7.87 -7.51 4.61
N ASP A 72 -8.48 -6.94 5.64
CA ASP A 72 -8.18 -7.27 7.03
C ASP A 72 -8.70 -8.69 7.36
N GLU A 73 -8.02 -9.36 8.29
CA GLU A 73 -8.43 -10.71 8.73
C GLU A 73 -9.71 -10.68 9.59
N ASP A 74 -9.99 -9.55 10.23
CA ASP A 74 -11.07 -9.37 11.21
C ASP A 74 -12.28 -8.60 10.65
N ASP A 75 -12.17 -7.95 9.48
CA ASP A 75 -13.23 -7.16 8.86
C ASP A 75 -13.84 -7.84 7.62
N GLU A 76 -15.17 -7.76 7.48
CA GLU A 76 -15.90 -8.35 6.35
C GLU A 76 -15.82 -7.49 5.07
N GLU A 77 -15.60 -6.18 5.21
CA GLU A 77 -15.56 -5.24 4.09
C GLU A 77 -14.13 -4.79 3.76
N PRO A 78 -13.64 -5.04 2.53
CA PRO A 78 -12.31 -4.59 2.14
C PRO A 78 -12.26 -3.06 2.00
N CYS A 79 -11.11 -2.49 2.33
CA CYS A 79 -10.79 -1.08 2.06
C CYS A 79 -9.88 -0.95 0.84
N PHE A 80 -9.69 0.26 0.33
CA PHE A 80 -8.76 0.55 -0.75
C PHE A 80 -7.48 1.17 -0.21
N LEU A 81 -6.32 0.73 -0.72
CA LEU A 81 -5.05 1.37 -0.44
C LEU A 81 -4.97 2.71 -1.16
N HIS A 82 -4.70 3.78 -0.42
CA HIS A 82 -4.57 5.15 -0.95
C HIS A 82 -3.13 5.62 -1.05
N ALA A 83 -2.27 5.13 -0.18
CA ALA A 83 -0.86 5.45 -0.22
C ALA A 83 -0.08 4.37 0.49
N LEU A 84 1.13 4.10 0.02
CA LEU A 84 2.09 3.24 0.69
C LEU A 84 3.48 3.87 0.62
N VAL A 85 4.16 3.90 1.75
CA VAL A 85 5.47 4.51 1.91
C VAL A 85 6.40 3.50 2.59
N ARG A 86 7.41 3.05 1.87
CA ARG A 86 8.50 2.23 2.42
C ARG A 86 9.46 3.15 3.17
N ARG A 87 9.72 2.89 4.45
CA ARG A 87 10.60 3.69 5.32
C ARG A 87 11.93 3.01 5.65
N GLY A 88 12.03 1.72 5.36
CA GLY A 88 13.21 0.88 5.48
C GLY A 88 12.94 -0.50 4.88
N GLU A 89 13.80 -1.47 5.18
CA GLU A 89 13.72 -2.83 4.64
C GLU A 89 12.38 -3.51 4.95
N ASP A 90 11.85 -3.33 6.16
CA ASP A 90 10.55 -3.90 6.56
C ASP A 90 9.53 -2.84 6.99
N ASP A 91 9.96 -1.60 7.22
CA ASP A 91 9.09 -0.56 7.77
C ASP A 91 8.24 0.10 6.68
N VAL A 92 6.93 0.20 6.92
CA VAL A 92 5.98 0.78 5.98
C VAL A 92 4.98 1.70 6.69
N SER A 93 4.46 2.66 5.95
CA SER A 93 3.31 3.45 6.36
C SER A 93 2.29 3.49 5.24
N TRP A 94 1.02 3.41 5.57
CA TRP A 94 -0.02 3.42 4.56
C TRP A 94 -1.24 4.23 4.99
N ARG A 95 -2.02 4.62 3.98
CA ARG A 95 -3.36 5.20 4.12
C ARG A 95 -4.35 4.34 3.36
N PHE A 96 -5.60 4.37 3.81
CA PHE A 96 -6.68 3.63 3.17
C PHE A 96 -8.01 4.37 3.29
N GLY A 97 -8.98 3.99 2.46
CA GLY A 97 -10.32 4.56 2.48
C GLY A 97 -11.37 3.60 1.92
N GLY A 98 -12.65 3.95 2.08
CA GLY A 98 -13.79 3.14 1.61
C GLY A 98 -14.10 3.27 0.11
N SER A 99 -13.28 4.00 -0.65
CA SER A 99 -13.40 4.15 -2.10
C SER A 99 -12.00 4.19 -2.72
N PRO A 100 -11.83 3.84 -4.00
CA PRO A 100 -10.53 3.89 -4.67
C PRO A 100 -9.88 5.28 -4.59
N LEU A 101 -8.55 5.34 -4.65
CA LEU A 101 -7.81 6.59 -4.78
C LEU A 101 -8.15 7.27 -6.11
N GLU A 102 -8.42 8.58 -6.07
CA GLU A 102 -8.52 9.42 -7.27
C GLU A 102 -7.11 9.94 -7.62
N LEU A 103 -6.58 9.55 -8.78
CA LEU A 103 -5.21 9.90 -9.19
C LEU A 103 -5.09 11.33 -9.77
N ASP A 104 -6.21 11.96 -10.11
CA ASP A 104 -6.25 13.30 -10.73
C ASP A 104 -5.90 14.45 -9.77
N ASP A 105 -5.64 14.18 -8.48
CA ASP A 105 -5.21 15.17 -7.48
C ASP A 105 -3.95 14.65 -6.73
N PRO A 106 -2.79 15.32 -6.85
CA PRO A 106 -1.59 14.86 -6.15
C PRO A 106 -1.83 14.91 -4.64
N PRO A 107 -1.59 13.82 -3.89
CA PRO A 107 -1.86 13.82 -2.46
C PRO A 107 -1.01 14.90 -1.78
N ALA A 108 -1.69 15.81 -1.05
CA ALA A 108 -1.03 16.83 -0.25
C ALA A 108 0.02 16.17 0.67
N GLY A 109 1.30 16.46 0.41
CA GLY A 109 2.43 15.91 1.16
C GLY A 109 3.40 15.01 0.39
N ARG A 110 3.28 14.91 -0.95
CA ARG A 110 4.29 14.27 -1.83
C ARG A 110 5.51 15.16 -2.19
N ALA A 111 5.60 16.38 -1.65
CA ALA A 111 6.69 17.33 -1.87
C ALA A 111 7.92 17.07 -0.98
#